data_AF-X1JPB6-F1
#
_entry.id   AF-X1JPB6-F1
#
_cell.length_a   1.000
_cell.length_b   1.000
_cell.length_c   1.000
_cell.angle_alpha   90.00
_cell.angle_beta   90.00
_cell.angle_gamma   90.00
#
_symmetry.space_group_name_H-M   'P 1'
#
loop_
_entity.id
_entity.type
_entity.pdbx_description
1 polymer ?
#
loop_
_entity_poly.entity_id
_entity_poly.type
_entity_poly.pdbx_seq_one_letter_code
_entity_poly.pdbx_strand_id
1 'polypeptide(L)' 'MIYQAIGIGIVVSFAFYEIVGLSPGGIVVPGYIALFLDQPIRILVTLLVALLTYFAVKMLS' A
#
# COMPACT_ATOMS: atom_id res chain seq x y z
N MET A 1 -12.69 13.30 -5.74
CA MET A 1 -11.33 12.78 -5.64
C MET A 1 -11.11 11.96 -4.36
N ILE A 2 -11.23 12.55 -3.17
CA ILE A 2 -10.95 11.85 -1.90
C ILE A 2 -11.88 10.64 -1.63
N TYR A 3 -13.19 10.78 -1.85
CA TYR A 3 -14.14 9.69 -1.63
C TYR A 3 -13.90 8.49 -2.57
N GLN A 4 -13.47 8.75 -3.81
CA GLN A 4 -13.12 7.71 -4.77
C GLN A 4 -11.84 6.99 -4.36
N ALA A 5 -10.81 7.74 -3.93
CA ALA A 5 -9.57 7.16 -3.43
C ALA A 5 -9.81 6.31 -2.17
N ILE A 6 -10.68 6.76 -1.26
CA ILE A 6 -11.10 5.98 -0.09
C ILE A 6 -11.85 4.71 -0.52
N GLY A 7 -12.81 4.82 -1.44
CA GLY A 7 -13.56 3.67 -1.95
C GLY A 7 -12.66 2.62 -2.60
N ILE A 8 -11.74 3.04 -3.47
CA ILE A 8 -10.74 2.17 -4.10
C ILE A 8 -9.83 1.55 -3.05
N GLY A 9 -9.33 2.36 -2.10
CA GLY A 9 -8.48 1.90 -1.00
C GLY A 9 -9.14 0.80 -0.17
N ILE A 10 -10.41 0.97 0.18
CA ILE A 10 -11.19 -0.03 0.93
C ILE A 10 -11.30 -1.32 0.13
N VAL A 11 -11.77 -1.24 -1.12
CA VAL A 11 -11.98 -2.44 -1.96
C VAL A 11 -10.67 -3.21 -2.16
N VAL A 12 -9.58 -2.50 -2.47
CA VAL A 12 -8.27 -3.12 -2.69
C VAL A 12 -7.71 -3.70 -1.39
N SER A 13 -7.86 -3.03 -0.24
CA SER A 13 -7.47 -3.58 1.06
C SER A 13 -8.20 -4.88 1.39
N PHE A 14 -9.51 -4.94 1.15
CA PHE A 14 -10.31 -6.14 1.40
C PHE A 14 -9.92 -7.28 0.45
N ALA A 15 -9.79 -6.99 -0.85
CA ALA A 15 -9.36 -8.00 -1.82
C ALA A 15 -7.97 -8.55 -1.49
N PHE A 16 -7.02 -7.68 -1.12
CA PHE A 16 -5.67 -8.10 -0.73
C PHE A 16 -5.69 -8.97 0.53
N TYR A 17 -6.48 -8.58 1.55
CA TYR A 17 -6.64 -9.38 2.75
C TYR A 17 -7.18 -10.78 2.45
N GLU A 18 -8.22 -10.88 1.61
CA GLU A 18 -8.84 -12.15 1.25
C GLU A 18 -7.89 -13.06 0.46
N ILE A 19 -7.08 -12.49 -0.44
CA ILE A 19 -6.16 -13.26 -1.30
C ILE A 19 -4.91 -13.71 -0.54
N VAL A 20 -4.34 -12.83 0.28
CA VAL A 20 -3.02 -13.04 0.90
C VAL A 20 -3.15 -13.56 2.34
N GLY A 21 -4.30 -13.39 2.97
CA GLY A 21 -4.54 -13.74 4.39
C GLY A 21 -3.76 -12.85 5.37
N LEU A 22 -3.04 -11.85 4.87
CA LEU A 22 -2.28 -10.90 5.67
C LEU A 22 -3.07 -9.61 5.80
N SER A 23 -3.37 -9.21 7.04
CA SER A 23 -3.94 -7.90 7.32
C SER A 23 -2.96 -6.81 6.88
N PRO A 24 -3.33 -5.92 5.94
CA PRO A 24 -2.43 -4.87 5.46
C PRO A 24 -2.16 -3.76 6.49
N GLY A 25 -2.48 -3.96 7.79
CA GLY A 25 -2.39 -2.95 8.84
C GLY A 25 -3.50 -1.89 8.77
N GLY A 26 -4.48 -2.07 7.87
CA GLY A 26 -5.66 -1.20 7.69
C GLY A 26 -5.93 -0.83 6.23
N ILE A 27 -6.95 0.02 6.02
CA ILE A 27 -7.38 0.60 4.72
C ILE A 27 -6.31 1.55 4.11
N VAL A 28 -5.30 1.89 4.91
CA VAL A 28 -4.49 3.09 4.74
C VAL A 28 -3.54 3.00 3.54
N VAL A 29 -2.88 1.85 3.33
CA VAL A 29 -1.85 1.70 2.28
C VAL A 29 -2.43 1.80 0.85
N PRO A 30 -3.39 0.96 0.44
CA PRO A 30 -3.98 1.10 -0.89
C PRO A 30 -4.83 2.38 -1.03
N GLY A 31 -5.35 2.93 0.06
CA GLY A 31 -5.98 4.26 0.06
C GLY A 31 -5.02 5.38 -0.32
N TYR A 32 -3.80 5.38 0.22
CA TYR A 32 -2.76 6.34 -0.19
C TYR A 32 -2.28 6.10 -1.62
N ILE A 33 -2.13 4.85 -2.05
CA ILE A 33 -1.79 4.56 -3.45
C ILE A 33 -2.87 5.11 -4.37
N ALA A 34 -4.16 4.87 -4.07
CA ALA A 34 -5.29 5.39 -4.84
C ALA A 34 -5.32 6.93 -4.88
N LEU A 35 -4.96 7.59 -3.77
CA LEU A 35 -4.91 9.04 -3.67
C LEU A 35 -3.81 9.67 -4.55
N PHE A 36 -2.69 8.97 -4.72
CA PHE A 36 -1.52 9.44 -5.46
C PHE A 36 -1.32 8.73 -6.81
N LEU A 37 -2.38 8.16 -7.40
CA LEU A 37 -2.33 7.48 -8.69
C LEU A 37 -1.81 8.37 -9.83
N ASP A 38 -2.02 9.68 -9.73
CA ASP A 38 -1.52 10.70 -10.65
C ASP A 38 -0.03 11.02 -10.46
N GLN A 39 0.59 10.52 -9.38
CA GLN A 39 1.97 10.79 -8.99
C GLN A 39 2.80 9.50 -8.96
N PRO A 40 3.18 8.96 -10.14
CA PRO A 40 3.83 7.65 -10.25
C PRO A 40 5.18 7.60 -9.52
N ILE A 41 5.92 8.70 -9.48
CA ILE A 41 7.20 8.81 -8.75
C ILE A 41 6.99 8.57 -7.26
N ARG A 42 5.92 9.12 -6.67
CA ARG A 42 5.62 8.97 -5.24
C ARG A 42 5.29 7.51 -4.90
N ILE A 43 4.53 6.83 -5.77
CA ILE A 43 4.23 5.40 -5.62
C ILE A 43 5.51 4.58 -5.71
N LEU A 44 6.36 4.83 -6.70
CA LEU A 44 7.66 4.17 -6.86
C LEU A 44 8.54 4.31 -5.62
N VAL A 45 8.67 5.52 -5.09
CA VAL A 45 9.46 5.77 -3.86
C VAL A 45 8.88 5.00 -2.67
N THR A 46 7.55 4.95 -2.54
CA THR A 46 6.87 4.20 -1.47
C THR A 46 7.22 2.71 -1.53
N LEU A 47 7.14 2.12 -2.72
CA LEU A 47 7.51 0.71 -2.94
C LEU A 47 8.99 0.45 -2.68
N LEU A 48 9.86 1.37 -3.11
CA LEU A 48 11.30 1.27 -2.93
C LEU A 48 11.66 1.31 -1.43
N VAL A 49 11.09 2.24 -0.66
CA VAL A 49 11.28 2.32 0.79
C VAL A 49 10.74 1.07 1.50
N ALA A 50 9.58 0.55 1.09
CA ALA A 50 9.03 -0.69 1.64
C ALA A 50 9.98 -1.89 1.43
N LEU A 51 10.53 -2.03 0.23
CA LEU A 51 11.52 -3.07 -0.09
C LEU A 51 12.81 -2.90 0.71
N LEU A 52 13.37 -1.68 0.77
CA LEU A 52 14.56 -1.40 1.56
C LEU A 52 14.35 -1.73 3.03
N THR A 53 13.20 -1.37 3.59
CA THR A 53 12.85 -1.68 4.99
C THR A 53 12.78 -3.20 5.20
N TYR A 54 12.12 -3.93 4.29
CA TYR A 54 12.06 -5.39 4.34
C TYR A 54 13.45 -6.02 4.33
N PHE A 55 14.32 -5.61 3.39
CA PHE A 55 15.68 -6.15 3.30
C PHE A 55 16.54 -5.77 4.51
N ALA A 56 16.42 -4.54 5.02
CA ALA A 56 17.15 -4.10 6.21
C ALA A 56 16.80 -4.97 7.43
N VAL A 57 15.50 -5.22 7.65
CA VAL A 57 15.05 -6.11 8.75
C VAL A 57 15.55 -7.53 8.53
N LYS A 58 15.45 -8.06 7.31
CA LYS A 58 15.90 -9.42 6.97
C LYS A 58 17.41 -9.62 7.12
N MET A 59 18.22 -8.59 6.91
CA MET A 59 19.66 -8.66 7.13
C MET A 59 20.04 -8.66 8.62
N LEU A 60 19.15 -8.15 9.49
CA LEU A 60 19.37 -8.05 10.94
C LEU A 60 18.78 -9.22 11.73
N SER A 61 17.78 -9.93 11.18
CA SER A 61 17.17 -11.13 11.77
C SER A 61 17.93 -12.42 11.40
#